data_AF-A0A0K8QXC7-F1
#
_entry.id   AF-A0A0K8QXC7-F1
#
_cell.length_a   1.000
_cell.length_b   1.000
_cell.length_c   1.000
_cell.angle_alpha   90.00
_cell.angle_beta   90.00
_cell.angle_gamma   90.00
#
_symmetry.space_group_name_H-M   'P 1'
#
loop_
_entity.id
_entity.type
_entity.pdbx_description
1 polymer ?
#
loop_
_entity_poly.entity_id
_entity_poly.type
_entity_poly.pdbx_seq_one_letter_code
_entity_poly.pdbx_strand_id
1 'polypeptide(L)'
;MKLVEKILMPVDVNRVCAEQINSVIKIAKEFNSEVSVMYVIPETELHPEIKEILVKFVNEELAKIVKTLNEEKVSCTKPIIDSGNPVDRILQVSQEQESNLILVCSGNKSENEKFRLGTTAEKLIQLSDVPVWVSKTGQKLEIREILCPVDFSDPARRALKNAILLAINFEAKLHILSVFEPFFTTSPRFMLDSDEENEKLYHEFEQRMNQFLGEFDLKRVNHSIEIQKGIPHEKILESIQANGVDFLVMGTNGRSEFSRLIMGSVTEKVIRQLPCSFVTTKTQFIFQLRLDHEIKEITTHFEYADKLQKSGFFKEAIGQYLICLQINDMHVPSMFKLAKLYEIVGDKPQSAYYEKMATEILRRLWDKKIEYEIRMHYKANG
;
A
#
# COMPACT_ATOMS: atom_id res chain seq x y z
N MET A 1 9.83 11.17 5.47
CA MET A 1 9.39 10.39 4.29
C MET A 1 7.88 10.34 4.33
N LYS A 2 7.18 10.76 3.27
CA LYS A 2 5.72 10.70 3.22
C LYS A 2 5.33 9.25 2.93
N LEU A 3 4.41 8.71 3.71
CA LEU A 3 3.99 7.32 3.58
C LEU A 3 3.09 7.17 2.35
N VAL A 4 2.14 8.08 2.13
CA VAL A 4 1.35 8.22 0.89
C VAL A 4 1.75 9.53 0.22
N GLU A 5 2.38 9.48 -0.95
CA GLU A 5 2.84 10.70 -1.65
C GLU A 5 1.76 11.26 -2.55
N LYS A 6 1.19 10.43 -3.43
CA LYS A 6 0.23 10.86 -4.46
C LYS A 6 -1.05 10.03 -4.44
N ILE A 7 -2.19 10.72 -4.44
CA ILE A 7 -3.53 10.12 -4.45
C ILE A 7 -4.23 10.49 -5.74
N LEU A 8 -4.62 9.49 -6.54
CA LEU A 8 -5.51 9.67 -7.67
C LEU A 8 -6.96 9.56 -7.18
N MET A 9 -7.77 10.58 -7.45
CA MET A 9 -9.17 10.63 -7.06
C MET A 9 -10.06 10.72 -8.31
N PRO A 10 -10.45 9.58 -8.91
CA PRO A 10 -11.48 9.56 -9.95
C PRO A 10 -12.83 9.95 -9.36
N VAL A 11 -13.51 10.92 -9.97
CA VAL A 11 -14.82 11.39 -9.52
C VAL A 11 -15.89 11.13 -10.56
N ASP A 12 -17.13 10.97 -10.12
CA ASP A 12 -18.30 11.07 -11.00
C ASP A 12 -18.91 12.46 -10.83
N VAL A 13 -18.73 13.33 -11.83
CA VAL A 13 -19.26 14.70 -11.77
C VAL A 13 -20.78 14.76 -11.70
N ASN A 14 -21.48 13.72 -12.16
CA ASN A 14 -22.94 13.66 -12.06
C ASN A 14 -23.40 13.37 -10.63
N ARG A 15 -22.52 12.78 -9.81
CA ARG A 15 -22.83 12.25 -8.48
C ARG A 15 -21.62 12.37 -7.58
N VAL A 16 -21.25 13.61 -7.26
CA VAL A 16 -20.13 13.89 -6.37
C VAL A 16 -20.41 13.28 -4.99
N CYS A 17 -19.54 12.36 -4.58
CA CYS A 17 -19.65 11.63 -3.32
C CYS A 17 -18.96 12.44 -2.22
N ALA A 18 -19.74 13.04 -1.31
CA ALA A 18 -19.22 13.86 -0.22
C ALA A 18 -18.26 13.07 0.68
N GLU A 19 -18.54 11.79 0.91
CA GLU A 19 -17.69 10.91 1.71
C GLU A 19 -16.34 10.63 1.03
N GLN A 20 -16.30 10.61 -0.30
CA GLN A 20 -15.05 10.49 -1.05
C GLN A 20 -14.16 11.73 -0.84
N ILE A 21 -14.75 12.93 -0.92
CA ILE A 21 -14.06 14.21 -0.67
C ILE A 21 -13.56 14.26 0.78
N ASN A 22 -14.41 13.95 1.75
CA ASN A 22 -14.03 13.94 3.17
C ASN A 22 -12.93 12.92 3.46
N SER A 23 -12.97 11.75 2.81
CA SER A 23 -11.94 10.73 2.95
C SER A 23 -10.61 11.23 2.40
N VAL A 24 -10.58 11.77 1.17
CA VAL A 24 -9.33 12.24 0.58
C VAL A 24 -8.72 13.40 1.38
N ILE A 25 -9.53 14.31 1.92
CA ILE A 25 -9.04 15.39 2.78
C ILE A 25 -8.34 14.82 4.02
N LYS A 26 -8.98 13.84 4.68
CA LYS A 26 -8.43 13.23 5.89
C LYS A 26 -7.11 12.53 5.62
N ILE A 27 -7.05 11.71 4.56
CA ILE A 27 -5.84 10.96 4.19
C ILE A 27 -4.73 11.90 3.72
N ALA A 28 -5.06 12.86 2.86
CA ALA A 28 -4.06 13.79 2.33
C ALA A 28 -3.48 14.70 3.42
N LYS A 29 -4.27 15.11 4.42
CA LYS A 29 -3.76 15.86 5.58
C LYS A 29 -2.82 15.02 6.44
N GLU A 30 -3.22 13.80 6.76
CA GLU A 30 -2.44 12.91 7.63
C GLU A 30 -1.06 12.60 7.03
N PHE A 31 -1.01 12.34 5.72
CA PHE A 31 0.23 11.96 5.03
C PHE A 31 0.91 13.11 4.28
N ASN A 32 0.33 14.32 4.32
CA ASN A 32 0.74 15.47 3.51
C ASN A 32 0.80 15.12 2.01
N SER A 33 -0.18 14.37 1.51
CA SER A 33 -0.21 13.87 0.13
C SER A 33 -0.63 14.95 -0.87
N GLU A 34 -0.16 14.80 -2.11
CA GLU A 34 -0.68 15.52 -3.27
C GLU A 34 -1.86 14.76 -3.89
N VAL A 35 -2.92 15.46 -4.27
CA VAL A 35 -4.14 14.88 -4.83
C VAL A 35 -4.34 15.29 -6.28
N SER A 36 -4.56 14.31 -7.15
CA SER A 36 -4.95 14.51 -8.54
C SER A 36 -6.41 14.10 -8.73
N VAL A 37 -7.29 15.07 -8.97
CA VAL A 37 -8.69 14.80 -9.27
C VAL A 37 -8.84 14.53 -10.76
N MET A 38 -9.51 13.43 -11.12
CA MET A 38 -9.71 13.06 -12.53
C MET A 38 -11.15 12.72 -12.89
N TYR A 39 -11.50 12.97 -14.15
CA TYR A 39 -12.73 12.50 -14.78
C TYR A 39 -12.43 11.85 -16.13
N VAL A 40 -13.07 10.72 -16.43
CA VAL A 40 -12.98 10.06 -17.74
C VAL A 40 -14.29 10.24 -18.47
N ILE A 41 -14.23 10.91 -19.62
CA ILE A 41 -15.34 11.03 -20.55
C ILE A 41 -15.47 9.70 -21.31
N PRO A 42 -16.58 8.96 -21.17
CA PRO A 42 -16.78 7.72 -21.91
C PRO A 42 -16.70 7.97 -23.42
N GLU A 43 -16.00 7.07 -24.13
CA GLU A 43 -15.97 7.10 -25.60
C GLU A 43 -17.39 6.96 -26.15
N THR A 44 -17.88 8.04 -26.75
CA THR A 44 -19.17 8.14 -27.39
C THR A 44 -19.01 8.98 -28.65
N GLU A 45 -19.73 8.65 -29.71
CA GLU A 45 -19.77 9.45 -30.94
C GLU A 45 -20.54 10.76 -30.66
N LEU A 46 -19.84 11.74 -30.12
CA LEU A 46 -20.35 13.09 -29.89
C LEU A 46 -19.82 14.04 -30.96
N HIS A 47 -20.67 14.94 -31.42
CA HIS A 47 -20.25 16.05 -32.27
C HIS A 47 -19.15 16.88 -31.56
N PRO A 48 -18.10 17.35 -32.26
CA PRO A 48 -16.98 18.06 -31.64
C PRO A 48 -17.40 19.25 -30.75
N GLU A 49 -18.40 20.02 -31.18
CA GLU A 49 -18.93 21.16 -30.41
C GLU A 49 -19.56 20.73 -29.07
N ILE A 50 -20.28 19.60 -29.05
CA ILE A 50 -20.87 19.05 -27.81
C ILE A 50 -19.76 18.57 -26.88
N LYS A 51 -18.70 17.96 -27.43
CA LYS A 51 -17.53 17.53 -26.66
C LYS A 51 -16.84 18.71 -25.98
N GLU A 52 -16.68 19.84 -26.66
CA GLU A 52 -16.10 21.05 -26.05
C GLU A 52 -16.96 21.60 -24.90
N ILE A 53 -18.28 21.66 -25.08
CA ILE A 53 -19.21 22.09 -24.04
C ILE A 53 -19.11 21.16 -22.82
N LEU A 54 -19.09 19.84 -23.06
CA LEU A 54 -18.95 18.85 -21.99
C LEU A 54 -17.62 19.00 -21.23
N VAL A 55 -16.50 19.17 -21.94
CA VAL A 55 -15.18 19.36 -21.33
C VAL A 55 -15.16 20.62 -20.46
N LYS A 56 -15.75 21.73 -20.93
CA LYS A 56 -15.87 22.97 -20.14
C LYS A 56 -16.67 22.74 -18.85
N PHE A 57 -17.84 22.10 -18.95
CA PHE A 57 -18.67 21.77 -17.79
C PHE A 57 -17.92 20.88 -16.78
N VAL A 58 -17.30 19.79 -17.24
CA VAL A 58 -16.50 18.90 -16.39
C VAL A 58 -15.38 19.68 -15.70
N ASN A 59 -14.67 20.54 -16.42
CA ASN A 59 -13.59 21.33 -15.86
C ASN A 59 -14.08 22.29 -14.76
N GLU A 60 -15.26 22.89 -14.91
CA GLU A 60 -15.88 23.72 -13.87
C GLU A 60 -16.23 22.91 -12.62
N GLU A 61 -16.80 21.71 -12.77
CA GLU A 61 -17.12 20.83 -11.63
C GLU A 61 -15.86 20.34 -10.91
N LEU A 62 -14.82 19.93 -11.66
CA LEU A 62 -13.54 19.55 -11.06
C LEU A 62 -12.87 20.73 -10.34
N ALA A 63 -12.96 21.94 -10.90
CA ALA A 63 -12.42 23.14 -10.26
C ALA A 63 -13.11 23.45 -8.93
N LYS A 64 -14.42 23.20 -8.80
CA LYS A 64 -15.14 23.32 -7.52
C LYS A 64 -14.60 22.34 -6.49
N ILE A 65 -14.38 21.07 -6.88
CA ILE A 65 -13.82 20.06 -5.98
C ILE A 65 -12.40 20.45 -5.53
N VAL A 66 -11.53 20.83 -6.47
CA VAL A 66 -10.17 21.28 -6.15
C VAL A 66 -10.17 22.52 -5.26
N LYS A 67 -11.10 23.45 -5.46
CA LYS A 67 -11.28 24.60 -4.58
C LYS A 67 -11.59 24.17 -3.14
N THR A 68 -12.54 23.25 -2.94
CA THR A 68 -12.86 22.71 -1.61
C THR A 68 -11.64 22.05 -0.97
N LEU A 69 -10.86 21.27 -1.73
CA LEU A 69 -9.63 20.64 -1.23
C LEU A 69 -8.57 21.69 -0.81
N ASN A 70 -8.39 22.73 -1.62
CA ASN A 70 -7.44 23.82 -1.33
C ASN A 70 -7.86 24.66 -0.10
N GLU A 71 -9.17 24.90 0.09
CA GLU A 71 -9.70 25.57 1.30
C GLU A 71 -9.37 24.77 2.57
N GLU A 72 -9.37 23.44 2.45
CA GLU A 72 -8.93 22.51 3.49
C GLU A 72 -7.39 22.36 3.56
N LYS A 73 -6.62 23.13 2.80
CA LYS A 73 -5.14 23.10 2.75
C LYS A 73 -4.56 21.78 2.23
N VAL A 74 -5.29 21.08 1.37
CA VAL A 74 -4.78 19.90 0.65
C VAL A 74 -4.09 20.35 -0.62
N SER A 75 -2.90 19.81 -0.91
CA SER A 75 -2.18 20.11 -2.14
C SER A 75 -2.80 19.37 -3.33
N CYS A 76 -3.16 20.09 -4.38
CA CYS A 76 -3.80 19.51 -5.56
C CYS A 76 -3.03 19.83 -6.84
N THR A 77 -2.93 18.84 -7.74
CA THR A 77 -2.47 19.09 -9.11
C THR A 77 -3.58 19.74 -9.95
N LYS A 78 -3.25 20.11 -11.18
CA LYS A 78 -4.26 20.48 -12.18
C LYS A 78 -5.24 19.30 -12.38
N PRO A 79 -6.57 19.56 -12.48
CA PRO A 79 -7.54 18.51 -12.80
C PRO A 79 -7.21 17.78 -14.11
N ILE A 80 -7.44 16.47 -14.12
CA ILE A 80 -7.19 15.61 -15.27
C ILE A 80 -8.53 15.26 -15.92
N ILE A 81 -8.68 15.56 -17.20
CA ILE A 81 -9.84 15.15 -18.01
C ILE A 81 -9.31 14.26 -19.12
N ASP A 82 -9.79 13.04 -19.16
CA ASP A 82 -9.38 12.03 -20.13
C ASP A 82 -10.60 11.47 -20.88
N SER A 83 -10.39 10.69 -21.94
CA SER A 83 -11.45 10.06 -22.72
C SER A 83 -11.17 8.57 -22.95
N GLY A 84 -12.20 7.73 -22.89
CA GLY A 84 -12.08 6.28 -23.12
C GLY A 84 -12.87 5.43 -22.14
N ASN A 85 -12.47 4.17 -21.98
CA ASN A 85 -12.99 3.29 -20.93
C ASN A 85 -12.54 3.80 -19.55
N PRO A 86 -13.46 4.13 -18.62
CA PRO A 86 -13.10 4.70 -17.33
C PRO A 86 -12.07 3.89 -16.55
N VAL A 87 -12.21 2.57 -16.49
CA VAL A 87 -11.29 1.73 -15.71
C VAL A 87 -9.90 1.74 -16.32
N ASP A 88 -9.79 1.55 -17.63
CA ASP A 88 -8.50 1.49 -18.32
C ASP A 88 -7.76 2.82 -18.23
N ARG A 89 -8.48 3.94 -18.42
CA ARG A 89 -7.90 5.29 -18.31
C ARG A 89 -7.47 5.61 -16.88
N ILE A 90 -8.28 5.27 -15.87
CA ILE A 90 -7.90 5.47 -14.46
C ILE A 90 -6.61 4.70 -14.12
N LEU A 91 -6.51 3.43 -14.54
CA LEU A 91 -5.33 2.61 -14.31
C LEU A 91 -4.10 3.20 -15.01
N GLN A 92 -4.23 3.60 -16.26
CA GLN A 92 -3.13 4.22 -17.01
C GLN A 92 -2.66 5.51 -16.35
N VAL A 93 -3.57 6.44 -16.03
CA VAL A 93 -3.24 7.71 -15.36
C VAL A 93 -2.61 7.46 -13.99
N SER A 94 -3.06 6.45 -13.25
CA SER A 94 -2.46 6.10 -11.95
C SER A 94 -0.99 5.72 -12.08
N GLN A 95 -0.62 5.03 -13.16
CA GLN A 95 0.78 4.67 -13.45
C GLN A 95 1.58 5.87 -13.93
N GLU A 96 1.04 6.65 -14.86
CA GLU A 96 1.70 7.85 -15.41
C GLU A 96 2.00 8.91 -14.34
N GLN A 97 1.10 9.06 -13.36
CA GLN A 97 1.29 9.98 -12.23
C GLN A 97 2.10 9.36 -11.07
N GLU A 98 2.44 8.07 -11.15
CA GLU A 98 3.06 7.31 -10.06
C GLU A 98 2.25 7.40 -8.76
N SER A 99 0.94 7.23 -8.86
CA SER A 99 0.02 7.31 -7.72
C SER A 99 0.22 6.12 -6.79
N ASN A 100 0.27 6.36 -5.47
CA ASN A 100 0.38 5.30 -4.47
C ASN A 100 -0.98 4.82 -3.96
N LEU A 101 -2.05 5.55 -4.28
CA LEU A 101 -3.42 5.24 -3.86
C LEU A 101 -4.42 5.72 -4.91
N ILE A 102 -5.38 4.86 -5.25
CA ILE A 102 -6.57 5.26 -6.00
C ILE A 102 -7.73 5.34 -5.01
N LEU A 103 -8.36 6.51 -4.86
CA LEU A 103 -9.47 6.73 -3.93
C LEU A 103 -10.78 6.95 -4.70
N VAL A 104 -11.69 5.99 -4.58
CA VAL A 104 -13.01 5.98 -5.25
C VAL A 104 -14.15 5.89 -4.25
N CYS A 105 -15.35 6.24 -4.67
CA CYS A 105 -16.56 6.03 -3.88
C CYS A 105 -17.17 4.64 -4.15
N SER A 106 -17.86 4.06 -3.15
CA SER A 106 -18.48 2.73 -3.26
C SER A 106 -19.59 2.62 -4.31
N GLY A 107 -20.13 3.75 -4.79
CA GLY A 107 -21.33 3.80 -5.63
C GLY A 107 -22.63 3.81 -4.81
N ASN A 108 -23.75 4.06 -5.49
CA ASN A 108 -25.07 4.22 -4.88
C ASN A 108 -25.87 2.91 -4.78
N LYS A 109 -26.74 2.83 -3.78
CA LYS A 109 -27.72 1.76 -3.55
C LYS A 109 -28.89 1.83 -4.56
N SER A 110 -29.49 0.69 -4.88
CA SER A 110 -30.94 0.63 -5.18
C SER A 110 -31.71 0.55 -3.84
N GLU A 111 -32.96 1.00 -3.79
CA GLU A 111 -33.72 1.20 -2.54
C GLU A 111 -33.85 -0.05 -1.63
N ASN A 112 -33.54 -1.26 -2.11
CA ASN A 112 -33.72 -2.52 -1.39
C ASN A 112 -32.44 -3.32 -1.08
N GLU A 113 -31.23 -2.80 -1.35
CA GLU A 113 -29.97 -3.50 -1.04
C GLU A 113 -29.19 -2.84 0.10
N LYS A 114 -28.73 -3.64 1.08
CA LYS A 114 -27.96 -3.15 2.25
C LYS A 114 -26.63 -2.48 1.80
N PHE A 115 -26.01 -2.96 0.73
CA PHE A 115 -24.81 -2.40 0.09
C PHE A 115 -24.65 -2.97 -1.33
N ARG A 116 -24.20 -2.16 -2.31
CA ARG A 116 -23.72 -2.62 -3.62
C ARG A 116 -22.47 -1.84 -4.01
N LEU A 117 -21.40 -2.56 -4.36
CA LEU A 117 -20.18 -1.97 -4.89
C LEU A 117 -20.41 -1.56 -6.35
N GLY A 118 -20.00 -0.34 -6.70
CA GLY A 118 -20.05 0.16 -8.08
C GLY A 118 -19.13 -0.65 -8.98
N THR A 119 -19.55 -0.86 -10.23
CA THR A 119 -18.81 -1.67 -11.21
C THR A 119 -17.41 -1.13 -11.49
N THR A 120 -17.23 0.19 -11.51
CA THR A 120 -15.91 0.82 -11.65
C THR A 120 -15.01 0.49 -10.47
N ALA A 121 -15.49 0.63 -9.23
CA ALA A 121 -14.70 0.33 -8.03
C ALA A 121 -14.33 -1.17 -7.98
N GLU A 122 -15.27 -2.06 -8.30
CA GLU A 122 -15.03 -3.50 -8.35
C GLU A 122 -13.94 -3.86 -9.38
N LYS A 123 -14.05 -3.34 -10.60
CA LYS A 123 -13.04 -3.58 -11.65
C LYS A 123 -11.68 -2.99 -11.31
N LEU A 124 -11.64 -1.81 -10.67
CA LEU A 124 -10.39 -1.23 -10.20
C LEU A 124 -9.72 -2.12 -9.15
N ILE A 125 -10.48 -2.67 -8.19
CA ILE A 125 -9.94 -3.62 -7.21
C ILE A 125 -9.39 -4.88 -7.89
N GLN A 126 -10.08 -5.37 -8.93
CA GLN A 126 -9.64 -6.56 -9.68
C GLN A 126 -8.34 -6.31 -10.45
N LEU A 127 -8.22 -5.16 -11.11
CA LEU A 127 -7.20 -4.93 -12.13
C LEU A 127 -6.02 -4.09 -11.64
N SER A 128 -6.21 -3.23 -10.64
CA SER A 128 -5.19 -2.29 -10.17
C SER A 128 -4.07 -2.99 -9.40
N ASP A 129 -2.83 -2.64 -9.74
CA ASP A 129 -1.66 -2.96 -8.92
C ASP A 129 -1.48 -1.97 -7.75
N VAL A 130 -1.96 -0.74 -7.94
CA VAL A 130 -2.03 0.32 -6.92
C VAL A 130 -3.17 0.01 -5.95
N PRO A 131 -2.99 0.19 -4.63
CA PRO A 131 -4.07 0.03 -3.67
C PRO A 131 -5.30 0.89 -4.00
N VAL A 132 -6.48 0.29 -3.83
CA VAL A 132 -7.76 0.97 -4.10
C VAL A 132 -8.48 1.18 -2.77
N TRP A 133 -8.62 2.45 -2.39
CA TRP A 133 -9.42 2.91 -1.26
C TRP A 133 -10.83 3.19 -1.73
N VAL A 134 -11.81 2.54 -1.08
CA VAL A 134 -13.23 2.71 -1.36
C VAL A 134 -13.90 3.40 -0.19
N SER A 135 -14.33 4.64 -0.40
CA SER A 135 -15.13 5.40 0.57
C SER A 135 -16.59 4.98 0.50
N LYS A 136 -17.14 4.60 1.65
CA LYS A 136 -18.54 4.21 1.78
C LYS A 136 -19.46 5.44 1.77
N THR A 137 -20.41 5.47 0.84
CA THR A 137 -21.45 6.52 0.80
C THR A 137 -22.38 6.46 2.01
N GLY A 138 -22.72 7.62 2.58
CA GLY A 138 -23.59 7.74 3.75
C GLY A 138 -22.92 7.40 5.09
N GLN A 139 -21.59 7.23 5.10
CA GLN A 139 -20.83 6.94 6.31
C GLN A 139 -19.63 7.90 6.42
N LYS A 140 -19.53 8.60 7.54
CA LYS A 140 -18.37 9.43 7.86
C LYS A 140 -17.17 8.54 8.21
N LEU A 141 -16.00 8.87 7.66
CA LEU A 141 -14.76 8.13 7.90
C LEU A 141 -14.10 8.53 9.23
N GLU A 142 -14.14 7.67 10.24
CA GLU A 142 -13.53 7.93 11.56
C GLU A 142 -12.20 7.20 11.79
N ILE A 143 -11.92 6.08 11.10
CA ILE A 143 -10.69 5.23 11.23
C ILE A 143 -10.25 5.12 12.69
N ARG A 144 -11.03 4.41 13.49
CA ARG A 144 -10.72 4.12 14.91
C ARG A 144 -10.56 2.64 15.17
N GLU A 145 -11.26 1.81 14.41
CA GLU A 145 -11.31 0.36 14.58
C GLU A 145 -11.01 -0.27 13.22
N ILE A 146 -9.75 -0.66 13.02
CA ILE A 146 -9.26 -1.23 11.76
C ILE A 146 -9.29 -2.76 11.86
N LEU A 147 -9.93 -3.44 10.92
CA LEU A 147 -9.81 -4.89 10.78
C LEU A 147 -8.86 -5.24 9.63
N CYS A 148 -7.94 -6.18 9.87
CA CYS A 148 -7.10 -6.77 8.84
C CYS A 148 -7.20 -8.30 8.90
N PRO A 149 -8.00 -8.93 8.01
CA PRO A 149 -8.02 -10.37 7.91
C PRO A 149 -6.79 -10.89 7.15
N VAL A 150 -6.19 -11.97 7.64
CA VAL A 150 -4.95 -12.54 7.11
C VAL A 150 -5.06 -14.04 6.87
N ASP A 151 -4.49 -14.51 5.75
CA ASP A 151 -4.45 -15.93 5.36
C ASP A 151 -3.01 -16.44 5.11
N PHE A 152 -2.01 -15.67 5.56
CA PHE A 152 -0.56 -15.90 5.40
C PHE A 152 -0.03 -15.77 3.97
N SER A 153 -0.86 -15.29 3.03
CA SER A 153 -0.43 -14.98 1.68
C SER A 153 0.38 -13.68 1.60
N ASP A 154 1.09 -13.49 0.50
CA ASP A 154 1.82 -12.26 0.20
C ASP A 154 0.91 -11.00 0.16
N PRO A 155 -0.27 -11.02 -0.49
CA PRO A 155 -1.22 -9.91 -0.38
C PRO A 155 -1.66 -9.64 1.07
N ALA A 156 -1.93 -10.68 1.88
CA ALA A 156 -2.25 -10.50 3.29
C ALA A 156 -1.09 -9.88 4.08
N ARG A 157 0.15 -10.25 3.77
CA ARG A 157 1.36 -9.63 4.34
C ARG A 157 1.42 -8.14 4.03
N ARG A 158 1.14 -7.75 2.78
CA ARG A 158 1.08 -6.33 2.37
C ARG A 158 -0.06 -5.59 3.07
N ALA A 159 -1.24 -6.20 3.12
CA ALA A 159 -2.40 -5.65 3.83
C ALA A 159 -2.06 -5.38 5.30
N LEU A 160 -1.44 -6.34 6.01
CA LEU A 160 -1.09 -6.16 7.42
C LEU A 160 -0.03 -5.07 7.62
N LYS A 161 1.01 -4.98 6.77
CA LYS A 161 1.98 -3.87 6.83
C LYS A 161 1.27 -2.51 6.72
N ASN A 162 0.34 -2.40 5.78
CA ASN A 162 -0.43 -1.17 5.60
C ASN A 162 -1.39 -0.91 6.78
N ALA A 163 -2.04 -1.95 7.30
CA ALA A 163 -2.95 -1.81 8.44
C ALA A 163 -2.23 -1.33 9.71
N ILE A 164 -1.02 -1.83 9.97
CA ILE A 164 -0.16 -1.38 11.08
C ILE A 164 0.16 0.11 10.94
N LEU A 165 0.62 0.54 9.76
CA LEU A 165 0.99 1.93 9.52
C LEU A 165 -0.22 2.87 9.61
N LEU A 166 -1.38 2.46 9.07
CA LEU A 166 -2.63 3.21 9.23
C LEU A 166 -3.04 3.30 10.71
N ALA A 167 -2.92 2.21 11.47
CA ALA A 167 -3.26 2.20 12.88
C ALA A 167 -2.37 3.13 13.72
N ILE A 168 -1.07 3.20 13.42
CA ILE A 168 -0.15 4.16 14.05
C ILE A 168 -0.56 5.60 13.75
N ASN A 169 -0.77 5.91 12.47
CA ASN A 169 -1.07 7.27 12.01
C ASN A 169 -2.42 7.80 12.50
N PHE A 170 -3.45 6.95 12.52
CA PHE A 170 -4.78 7.34 12.97
C PHE A 170 -5.03 7.06 14.46
N GLU A 171 -4.00 6.61 15.20
CA GLU A 171 -4.12 6.16 16.60
C GLU A 171 -5.27 5.15 16.78
N ALA A 172 -5.49 4.32 15.77
CA ALA A 172 -6.59 3.38 15.70
C ALA A 172 -6.20 2.04 16.34
N LYS A 173 -7.20 1.30 16.83
CA LYS A 173 -7.03 -0.08 17.25
C LYS A 173 -7.03 -1.00 16.03
N LEU A 174 -6.06 -1.90 15.96
CA LEU A 174 -5.93 -2.88 14.89
C LEU A 174 -6.38 -4.28 15.34
N HIS A 175 -7.44 -4.79 14.73
CA HIS A 175 -7.87 -6.17 14.89
C HIS A 175 -7.24 -7.01 13.77
N ILE A 176 -6.45 -8.00 14.14
CA ILE A 176 -5.88 -8.97 13.21
C ILE A 176 -6.66 -10.27 13.35
N LEU A 177 -7.33 -10.67 12.27
CA LEU A 177 -8.19 -11.86 12.26
C LEU A 177 -7.62 -12.89 11.29
N SER A 178 -7.53 -14.14 11.71
CA SER A 178 -7.38 -15.26 10.80
C SER A 178 -8.53 -16.24 11.00
N VAL A 179 -8.96 -16.92 9.93
CA VAL A 179 -10.08 -17.86 10.00
C VAL A 179 -9.58 -19.25 9.61
N PHE A 180 -9.73 -20.18 10.55
CA PHE A 180 -9.49 -21.60 10.33
C PHE A 180 -10.77 -22.25 9.81
N GLU A 181 -10.69 -22.85 8.62
CA GLU A 181 -11.77 -23.65 8.05
C GLU A 181 -11.60 -25.12 8.44
N PRO A 182 -12.37 -25.64 9.42
CA PRO A 182 -12.35 -27.06 9.73
C PRO A 182 -12.86 -27.88 8.56
N PHE A 183 -12.27 -29.06 8.35
CA PHE A 183 -12.80 -30.03 7.40
C PHE A 183 -13.87 -30.89 8.10
N PHE A 184 -15.02 -31.07 7.46
CA PHE A 184 -16.11 -31.88 7.99
C PHE A 184 -16.31 -33.14 7.15
N THR A 185 -16.48 -34.28 7.82
CA THR A 185 -16.94 -35.54 7.22
C THR A 185 -18.36 -35.85 7.69
N THR A 186 -19.23 -36.27 6.77
CA THR A 186 -20.61 -36.69 7.08
C THR A 186 -20.71 -38.17 7.44
N SER A 187 -19.60 -38.91 7.39
CA SER A 187 -19.57 -40.33 7.77
C SER A 187 -19.37 -40.47 9.29
N PRO A 188 -20.34 -41.05 10.04
CA PRO A 188 -20.23 -41.21 11.49
C PRO A 188 -19.00 -42.01 11.94
N ARG A 189 -18.47 -42.87 11.06
CA ARG A 189 -17.30 -43.71 11.34
C ARG A 189 -15.99 -42.93 11.40
N PHE A 190 -15.93 -41.76 10.77
CA PHE A 190 -14.72 -40.93 10.67
C PHE A 190 -14.86 -39.60 11.45
N MET A 191 -15.96 -39.39 12.19
CA MET A 191 -16.20 -38.14 12.90
C MET A 191 -15.22 -37.91 14.07
N LEU A 192 -14.96 -38.93 14.90
CA LEU A 192 -13.99 -38.83 15.99
C LEU A 192 -12.55 -38.60 15.48
N ASP A 193 -12.18 -39.28 14.38
CA ASP A 193 -10.89 -39.07 13.71
C ASP A 193 -10.79 -37.64 13.16
N SER A 194 -11.89 -37.07 12.67
CA SER A 194 -11.91 -35.71 12.12
C SER A 194 -11.81 -34.62 13.19
N ASP A 195 -12.30 -34.83 14.41
CA ASP A 195 -12.17 -33.86 15.50
C ASP A 195 -10.72 -33.79 16.00
N GLU A 196 -10.08 -34.94 16.23
CA GLU A 196 -8.66 -34.99 16.60
C GLU A 196 -7.75 -34.43 15.50
N GLU A 197 -8.05 -34.71 14.23
CA GLU A 197 -7.31 -34.17 13.09
C GLU A 197 -7.50 -32.65 12.96
N ASN A 198 -8.73 -32.14 13.12
CA ASN A 198 -9.00 -30.71 13.11
C ASN A 198 -8.29 -29.97 14.26
N GLU A 199 -8.18 -30.57 15.45
CA GLU A 199 -7.41 -29.96 16.56
C GLU A 199 -5.91 -29.92 16.26
N LYS A 200 -5.33 -30.96 15.65
CA LYS A 200 -3.93 -30.92 15.18
C LYS A 200 -3.71 -29.83 14.13
N LEU A 201 -4.59 -29.77 13.13
CA LEU A 201 -4.54 -28.75 12.08
C LEU A 201 -4.73 -27.34 12.63
N TYR A 202 -5.59 -27.17 13.64
CA TYR A 202 -5.77 -25.90 14.33
C TYR A 202 -4.49 -25.48 15.05
N HIS A 203 -3.83 -26.39 15.76
CA HIS A 203 -2.55 -26.08 16.42
C HIS A 203 -1.44 -25.71 15.42
N GLU A 204 -1.34 -26.42 14.29
CA GLU A 204 -0.44 -26.04 13.19
C GLU A 204 -0.79 -24.64 12.62
N PHE A 205 -2.08 -24.33 12.51
CA PHE A 205 -2.56 -23.03 12.06
C PHE A 205 -2.20 -21.91 13.05
N GLU A 206 -2.33 -22.14 14.36
CA GLU A 206 -1.86 -21.21 15.40
C GLU A 206 -0.35 -20.97 15.32
N GLN A 207 0.44 -22.02 15.11
CA GLN A 207 1.89 -21.89 14.94
C GLN A 207 2.23 -21.06 13.69
N ARG A 208 1.53 -21.29 12.57
CA ARG A 208 1.70 -20.49 11.34
C ARG A 208 1.31 -19.03 11.56
N MET A 209 0.24 -18.76 12.30
CA MET A 209 -0.16 -17.41 12.67
C MET A 209 0.94 -16.71 13.48
N ASN A 210 1.46 -17.38 14.50
CA ASN A 210 2.57 -16.85 15.32
C ASN A 210 3.83 -16.58 14.49
N GLN A 211 4.19 -17.49 13.58
CA GLN A 211 5.33 -17.31 12.69
C GLN A 211 5.12 -16.11 11.75
N PHE A 212 3.94 -16.01 11.13
CA PHE A 212 3.58 -14.91 10.24
C PHE A 212 3.64 -13.55 10.96
N LEU A 213 3.06 -13.47 12.16
CA LEU A 213 3.08 -12.25 12.97
C LEU A 213 4.47 -11.88 13.49
N GLY A 214 5.35 -12.88 13.68
CA GLY A 214 6.74 -12.66 14.06
C GLY A 214 7.55 -11.81 13.08
N GLU A 215 7.04 -11.60 11.86
CA GLU A 215 7.65 -10.73 10.86
C GLU A 215 7.31 -9.24 11.02
N PHE A 216 6.45 -8.87 11.97
CA PHE A 216 5.93 -7.52 12.14
C PHE A 216 6.21 -6.96 13.54
N ASP A 217 6.51 -5.66 13.63
CA ASP A 217 6.60 -4.96 14.92
C ASP A 217 5.24 -4.40 15.34
N LEU A 218 4.51 -5.14 16.17
CA LEU A 218 3.21 -4.74 16.70
C LEU A 218 3.29 -3.96 18.02
N LYS A 219 4.49 -3.72 18.57
CA LYS A 219 4.66 -3.09 19.91
C LYS A 219 4.16 -1.64 19.97
N ARG A 220 4.08 -0.98 18.82
CA ARG A 220 3.67 0.42 18.69
C ARG A 220 2.19 0.60 18.33
N VAL A 221 1.45 -0.49 18.25
CA VAL A 221 0.04 -0.48 17.84
C VAL A 221 -0.82 -1.12 18.91
N ASN A 222 -1.91 -0.45 19.29
CA ASN A 222 -2.96 -1.08 20.07
C ASN A 222 -3.66 -2.13 19.19
N HIS A 223 -3.43 -3.42 19.46
CA HIS A 223 -3.92 -4.49 18.60
C HIS A 223 -4.55 -5.65 19.37
N SER A 224 -5.42 -6.37 18.69
CA SER A 224 -5.96 -7.67 19.08
C SER A 224 -5.65 -8.70 17.99
N ILE A 225 -5.41 -9.94 18.40
CA ILE A 225 -5.18 -11.06 17.49
C ILE A 225 -6.23 -12.12 17.81
N GLU A 226 -6.94 -12.57 16.78
CA GLU A 226 -7.99 -13.58 16.92
C GLU A 226 -7.88 -14.63 15.81
N ILE A 227 -8.06 -15.90 16.19
CA ILE A 227 -8.24 -17.02 15.25
C ILE A 227 -9.65 -17.56 15.46
N GLN A 228 -10.53 -17.35 14.47
CA GLN A 228 -11.90 -17.88 14.50
C GLN A 228 -12.00 -19.18 13.70
N LYS A 229 -12.90 -20.09 14.11
CA LYS A 229 -13.23 -21.30 13.35
C LYS A 229 -14.51 -21.06 12.53
N GLY A 230 -14.52 -21.39 11.24
CA GLY A 230 -15.70 -21.28 10.38
C GLY A 230 -15.39 -20.80 8.97
N ILE A 231 -16.40 -20.27 8.28
CA ILE A 231 -16.27 -19.82 6.90
C ILE A 231 -15.68 -18.39 6.87
N PRO A 232 -14.58 -18.12 6.13
CA PRO A 232 -13.83 -16.87 6.26
C PRO A 232 -14.64 -15.60 6.03
N HIS A 233 -15.41 -15.54 4.93
CA HIS A 233 -16.17 -14.34 4.60
C HIS A 233 -17.27 -14.03 5.63
N GLU A 234 -17.87 -15.06 6.23
CA GLU A 234 -18.89 -14.90 7.28
C GLU A 234 -18.25 -14.38 8.56
N LYS A 235 -17.15 -15.02 8.99
CA LYS A 235 -16.40 -14.64 10.20
C LYS A 235 -15.79 -13.23 10.12
N ILE A 236 -15.33 -12.83 8.94
CA ILE A 236 -14.87 -11.45 8.71
C ILE A 236 -16.03 -10.46 8.89
N LEU A 237 -17.19 -10.71 8.30
CA LEU A 237 -18.36 -9.83 8.41
C LEU A 237 -18.93 -9.78 9.83
N GLU A 238 -18.96 -10.92 10.53
CA GLU A 238 -19.34 -11.01 11.95
C GLU A 238 -18.39 -10.18 12.83
N SER A 239 -17.07 -10.32 12.63
CA SER A 239 -16.07 -9.56 13.37
C SER A 239 -16.18 -8.05 13.14
N ILE A 240 -16.49 -7.63 11.91
CA ILE A 240 -16.73 -6.21 11.60
C ILE A 240 -17.88 -5.65 12.43
N GLN A 241 -18.98 -6.38 12.51
CA GLN A 241 -20.15 -5.95 13.27
C GLN A 241 -19.90 -6.00 14.78
N ALA A 242 -19.30 -7.09 15.28
CA ALA A 242 -19.06 -7.30 16.71
C ALA A 242 -18.09 -6.27 17.31
N ASN A 243 -17.05 -5.91 16.55
CA ASN A 243 -16.01 -5.00 17.02
C ASN A 243 -16.26 -3.52 16.63
N GLY A 244 -17.38 -3.22 15.95
CA GLY A 244 -17.69 -1.86 15.50
C GLY A 244 -16.66 -1.31 14.51
N VAL A 245 -16.09 -2.18 13.68
CA VAL A 245 -15.02 -1.85 12.72
C VAL A 245 -15.51 -0.79 11.75
N ASP A 246 -14.79 0.32 11.67
CA ASP A 246 -15.09 1.43 10.78
C ASP A 246 -14.18 1.50 9.55
N PHE A 247 -13.15 0.64 9.50
CA PHE A 247 -12.26 0.53 8.35
C PHE A 247 -11.70 -0.89 8.15
N LEU A 248 -11.79 -1.43 6.92
CA LEU A 248 -11.21 -2.73 6.56
C LEU A 248 -9.94 -2.56 5.70
N VAL A 249 -8.87 -3.29 6.02
CA VAL A 249 -7.66 -3.40 5.19
C VAL A 249 -7.47 -4.86 4.79
N MET A 250 -7.56 -5.16 3.49
CA MET A 250 -7.59 -6.56 3.03
C MET A 250 -6.70 -6.81 1.80
N GLY A 251 -6.17 -8.02 1.67
CA GLY A 251 -5.53 -8.49 0.44
C GLY A 251 -6.58 -8.80 -0.66
N THR A 252 -6.27 -8.54 -1.92
CA THR A 252 -7.19 -8.86 -3.04
C THR A 252 -7.24 -10.34 -3.37
N ASN A 253 -6.17 -11.07 -3.07
CA ASN A 253 -5.96 -12.47 -3.40
C ASN A 253 -5.47 -13.21 -2.15
N GLY A 254 -5.82 -14.48 -2.05
CA GLY A 254 -5.35 -15.34 -0.97
C GLY A 254 -4.24 -16.28 -1.42
N ARG A 255 -4.21 -17.48 -0.82
CA ARG A 255 -3.25 -18.55 -1.14
C ARG A 255 -3.30 -19.09 -2.58
N SER A 256 -4.34 -18.80 -3.35
CA SER A 256 -4.47 -19.22 -4.74
C SER A 256 -3.83 -18.20 -5.70
N GLU A 257 -2.66 -18.53 -6.24
CA GLU A 257 -1.91 -17.72 -7.23
C GLU A 257 -2.48 -17.78 -8.66
N PHE A 258 -3.77 -18.13 -8.83
CA PHE A 258 -4.34 -18.31 -10.16
C PHE A 258 -4.66 -16.97 -10.84
N SER A 259 -3.84 -16.62 -11.85
CA SER A 259 -3.94 -15.46 -12.73
C SER A 259 -3.98 -14.08 -12.03
N ARG A 260 -3.29 -13.09 -12.60
CA ARG A 260 -3.34 -11.70 -12.09
C ARG A 260 -4.72 -11.04 -12.19
N LEU A 261 -5.74 -11.72 -12.74
CA LEU A 261 -7.05 -11.13 -13.04
C LEU A 261 -8.17 -11.61 -12.11
N ILE A 262 -7.93 -12.62 -11.27
CA ILE A 262 -8.97 -13.19 -10.40
C ILE A 262 -8.84 -12.59 -9.00
N MET A 263 -9.89 -11.93 -8.53
CA MET A 263 -10.04 -11.56 -7.12
C MET A 263 -10.32 -12.83 -6.29
N GLY A 264 -9.76 -12.92 -5.09
CA GLY A 264 -10.05 -14.02 -4.17
C GLY A 264 -11.54 -14.09 -3.83
N SER A 265 -12.09 -15.30 -3.81
CA SER A 265 -13.53 -15.54 -3.56
C SER A 265 -13.97 -15.01 -2.18
N VAL A 266 -13.10 -15.06 -1.18
CA VAL A 266 -13.35 -14.48 0.16
C VAL A 266 -13.43 -12.96 0.07
N THR A 267 -12.45 -12.32 -0.57
CA THR A 267 -12.43 -10.87 -0.77
C THR A 267 -13.68 -10.39 -1.51
N GLU A 268 -14.05 -11.04 -2.63
CA GLU A 268 -15.24 -10.68 -3.39
C GLU A 268 -16.52 -10.74 -2.54
N LYS A 269 -16.70 -11.82 -1.76
CA LYS A 269 -17.86 -11.98 -0.87
C LYS A 269 -17.91 -10.95 0.24
N VAL A 270 -16.76 -10.60 0.83
CA VAL A 270 -16.67 -9.60 1.91
C VAL A 270 -16.95 -8.20 1.39
N ILE A 271 -16.25 -7.74 0.34
CA ILE A 271 -16.37 -6.35 -0.14
C ILE A 271 -17.77 -6.04 -0.69
N ARG A 272 -18.51 -7.05 -1.16
CA ARG A 272 -19.90 -6.89 -1.64
C ARG A 272 -20.93 -6.76 -0.52
N GLN A 273 -20.57 -7.03 0.73
CA GLN A 273 -21.48 -6.96 1.88
C GLN A 273 -20.99 -5.97 2.94
N LEU A 274 -19.89 -5.29 2.67
CA LEU A 274 -19.15 -4.54 3.68
C LEU A 274 -19.92 -3.28 4.14
N PRO A 275 -20.15 -3.11 5.44
CA PRO A 275 -20.87 -1.94 5.96
C PRO A 275 -19.99 -0.69 6.10
N CYS A 276 -18.67 -0.80 5.91
CA CYS A 276 -17.70 0.27 6.15
C CYS A 276 -16.82 0.61 4.93
N SER A 277 -16.02 1.67 5.05
CA SER A 277 -14.99 2.00 4.05
C SER A 277 -13.83 1.01 4.14
N PHE A 278 -13.10 0.83 3.04
CA PHE A 278 -12.03 -0.18 3.00
C PHE A 278 -10.94 0.16 2.00
N VAL A 279 -9.80 -0.50 2.16
CA VAL A 279 -8.72 -0.48 1.18
C VAL A 279 -8.27 -1.90 0.86
N THR A 280 -8.03 -2.14 -0.43
CA THR A 280 -7.51 -3.41 -0.91
C THR A 280 -6.07 -3.27 -1.40
N THR A 281 -5.28 -4.31 -1.21
CA THR A 281 -3.86 -4.34 -1.58
C THR A 281 -3.57 -5.58 -2.41
N LYS A 282 -2.95 -5.38 -3.58
CA LYS A 282 -2.66 -6.45 -4.54
C LYS A 282 -1.17 -6.65 -4.71
N THR A 283 -0.50 -5.78 -5.44
CA THR A 283 0.92 -5.90 -5.78
C THR A 283 1.75 -4.83 -5.07
N GLN A 284 1.25 -3.59 -5.02
CA GLN A 284 1.94 -2.48 -4.37
C GLN A 284 1.44 -2.28 -2.92
N PHE A 285 2.29 -1.66 -2.12
CA PHE A 285 1.94 -1.18 -0.77
C PHE A 285 1.26 0.19 -0.88
N ILE A 286 0.36 0.52 0.06
CA ILE A 286 -0.14 1.91 0.21
C ILE A 286 1.04 2.82 0.51
N PHE A 287 2.01 2.28 1.24
CA PHE A 287 3.19 2.96 1.69
C PHE A 287 4.41 2.49 0.91
N GLN A 288 4.90 3.33 0.01
CA GLN A 288 6.16 3.07 -0.69
C GLN A 288 7.31 3.41 0.26
N LEU A 289 7.74 2.44 1.08
CA LEU A 289 9.07 2.51 1.67
C LEU A 289 10.04 2.37 0.48
N ARG A 290 10.55 3.50 -0.04
CA ARG A 290 11.46 3.54 -1.22
C ARG A 290 12.72 2.67 -1.08
N LEU A 291 12.99 2.13 0.11
CA LEU A 291 14.09 1.23 0.38
C LEU A 291 14.19 0.05 -0.59
N ASP A 292 13.11 -0.68 -0.90
CA ASP A 292 13.26 -1.93 -1.65
C ASP A 292 13.64 -1.72 -3.14
N HIS A 293 13.13 -0.65 -3.76
CA HIS A 293 13.48 -0.32 -5.14
C HIS A 293 14.88 0.32 -5.22
N GLU A 294 15.16 1.29 -4.35
CA GLU A 294 16.48 1.94 -4.27
C GLU A 294 17.56 0.89 -3.95
N ILE A 295 17.33 -0.04 -3.01
CA ILE A 295 18.27 -1.13 -2.69
C ILE A 295 18.49 -2.03 -3.92
N LYS A 296 17.43 -2.40 -4.64
CA LYS A 296 17.56 -3.26 -5.83
C LYS A 296 18.30 -2.56 -6.96
N GLU A 297 18.03 -1.29 -7.19
CA GLU A 297 18.68 -0.47 -8.21
C GLU A 297 20.17 -0.24 -7.86
N ILE A 298 20.46 0.13 -6.60
CA ILE A 298 21.83 0.23 -6.07
C ILE A 298 22.57 -1.10 -6.25
N THR A 299 21.95 -2.23 -5.87
CA THR A 299 22.59 -3.56 -5.99
C THR A 299 22.92 -3.88 -7.46
N THR A 300 22.00 -3.58 -8.37
CA THR A 300 22.18 -3.82 -9.81
C THR A 300 23.36 -3.00 -10.36
N HIS A 301 23.39 -1.70 -10.08
CA HIS A 301 24.49 -0.82 -10.52
C HIS A 301 25.82 -1.20 -9.86
N PHE A 302 25.81 -1.54 -8.58
CA PHE A 302 27.01 -1.91 -7.83
C PHE A 302 27.63 -3.20 -8.38
N GLU A 303 26.83 -4.24 -8.61
CA GLU A 303 27.30 -5.50 -9.19
C GLU A 303 27.82 -5.32 -10.63
N TYR A 304 27.17 -4.47 -11.42
CA TYR A 304 27.62 -4.17 -12.77
C TYR A 304 28.93 -3.39 -12.78
N ALA A 305 29.08 -2.41 -11.88
CA ALA A 305 30.33 -1.69 -11.66
C ALA A 305 31.48 -2.64 -11.27
N ASP A 306 31.22 -3.59 -10.37
CA ASP A 306 32.17 -4.62 -9.96
C ASP A 306 32.63 -5.48 -11.15
N LYS A 307 31.73 -5.82 -12.07
CA LYS A 307 32.06 -6.56 -13.31
C LYS A 307 32.92 -5.72 -14.25
N LEU A 308 32.57 -4.45 -14.47
CA LEU A 308 33.34 -3.54 -15.32
C LEU A 308 34.75 -3.31 -14.78
N GLN A 309 34.88 -3.11 -13.46
CA GLN A 309 36.16 -2.97 -12.78
C GLN A 309 37.05 -4.20 -13.00
N LYS A 310 36.51 -5.41 -12.81
CA LYS A 310 37.26 -6.67 -13.01
C LYS A 310 37.72 -6.85 -14.45
N SER A 311 36.95 -6.33 -15.40
CA SER A 311 37.26 -6.36 -16.83
C SER A 311 38.16 -5.19 -17.30
N GLY A 312 38.60 -4.31 -16.39
CA GLY A 312 39.51 -3.20 -16.71
C GLY A 312 38.85 -1.93 -17.25
N PHE A 313 37.51 -1.87 -17.31
CA PHE A 313 36.74 -0.70 -17.75
C PHE A 313 36.54 0.28 -16.59
N PHE A 314 37.61 0.92 -16.14
CA PHE A 314 37.63 1.70 -14.90
C PHE A 314 36.77 2.98 -14.96
N LYS A 315 36.70 3.66 -16.10
CA LYS A 315 35.90 4.89 -16.23
C LYS A 315 34.41 4.60 -16.20
N GLU A 316 34.00 3.52 -16.84
CA GLU A 316 32.62 3.03 -16.87
C GLU A 316 32.21 2.52 -15.49
N ALA A 317 33.10 1.81 -14.79
CA ALA A 317 32.88 1.39 -13.40
C ALA A 317 32.69 2.59 -12.46
N ILE A 318 33.52 3.64 -12.59
CA ILE A 318 33.33 4.90 -11.84
C ILE A 318 31.92 5.47 -12.08
N GLY A 319 31.48 5.54 -13.34
CA GLY A 319 30.14 6.03 -13.68
C GLY A 319 29.02 5.25 -12.96
N GLN A 320 29.12 3.92 -12.92
CA GLN A 320 28.13 3.08 -12.25
C GLN A 320 28.13 3.23 -10.71
N TYR A 321 29.29 3.36 -10.08
CA TYR A 321 29.33 3.64 -8.63
C TYR A 321 28.83 5.04 -8.29
N LEU A 322 29.01 6.03 -9.17
CA LEU A 322 28.45 7.37 -8.99
C LEU A 322 26.92 7.35 -9.04
N ILE A 323 26.31 6.54 -9.92
CA ILE A 323 24.85 6.33 -9.95
C ILE A 323 24.37 5.78 -8.60
N CYS A 324 25.07 4.81 -8.00
CA CYS A 324 24.72 4.32 -6.67
C CYS A 324 24.69 5.44 -5.61
N LEU A 325 25.61 6.40 -5.69
CA LEU A 325 25.66 7.57 -4.79
C LEU A 325 24.60 8.63 -5.11
N GLN A 326 24.12 8.70 -6.35
CA GLN A 326 22.97 9.53 -6.70
C GLN A 326 21.67 8.96 -6.13
N ILE A 327 21.53 7.63 -6.10
CA ILE A 327 20.38 6.95 -5.50
C ILE A 327 20.46 7.04 -3.97
N ASN A 328 21.64 6.81 -3.38
CA ASN A 328 21.86 6.94 -1.95
C ASN A 328 23.25 7.51 -1.65
N ASP A 329 23.28 8.76 -1.21
CA ASP A 329 24.50 9.52 -0.92
C ASP A 329 25.26 9.02 0.33
N MET A 330 24.72 8.04 1.06
CA MET A 330 25.37 7.36 2.18
C MET A 330 25.84 5.94 1.81
N HIS A 331 25.84 5.55 0.54
CA HIS A 331 26.28 4.21 0.13
C HIS A 331 27.81 4.03 0.20
N VAL A 332 28.30 3.81 1.43
CA VAL A 332 29.71 3.66 1.79
C VAL A 332 30.48 2.66 0.91
N PRO A 333 29.96 1.48 0.53
CA PRO A 333 30.68 0.55 -0.33
C PRO A 333 31.09 1.19 -1.68
N SER A 334 30.19 1.96 -2.31
CA SER A 334 30.50 2.66 -3.56
C SER A 334 31.58 3.71 -3.37
N MET A 335 31.59 4.43 -2.24
CA MET A 335 32.60 5.44 -1.94
C MET A 335 34.00 4.84 -1.83
N PHE A 336 34.16 3.69 -1.15
CA PHE A 336 35.46 3.01 -1.08
C PHE A 336 35.92 2.49 -2.45
N LYS A 337 34.99 1.98 -3.26
CA LYS A 337 35.30 1.55 -4.64
C LYS A 337 35.73 2.72 -5.50
N LEU A 338 35.05 3.87 -5.41
CA LEU A 338 35.40 5.10 -6.11
C LEU A 338 36.77 5.62 -5.66
N ALA A 339 37.05 5.66 -4.35
CA ALA A 339 38.35 6.08 -3.84
C ALA A 339 39.50 5.27 -4.47
N LYS A 340 39.35 3.94 -4.48
CA LYS A 340 40.33 3.04 -5.09
C LYS A 340 40.45 3.23 -6.61
N LEU A 341 39.33 3.40 -7.31
CA LEU A 341 39.34 3.58 -8.77
C LEU A 341 39.93 4.91 -9.20
N TYR A 342 39.63 6.01 -8.48
CA TYR A 342 40.22 7.31 -8.75
C TYR A 342 41.74 7.33 -8.53
N GLU A 343 42.25 6.59 -7.53
CA GLU A 343 43.70 6.38 -7.37
C GLU A 343 44.30 5.66 -8.59
N ILE A 344 43.63 4.61 -9.09
CA ILE A 344 44.08 3.84 -10.27
C ILE A 344 44.11 4.70 -11.54
N VAL A 345 43.12 5.57 -11.75
CA VAL A 345 43.08 6.46 -12.92
C VAL A 345 43.91 7.74 -12.75
N GLY A 346 44.59 7.90 -11.61
CA GLY A 346 45.52 9.00 -11.33
C GLY A 346 44.89 10.29 -10.77
N ASP A 347 43.61 10.26 -10.39
CA ASP A 347 42.91 11.39 -9.76
C ASP A 347 42.96 11.30 -8.23
N LYS A 348 44.13 11.61 -7.68
CA LYS A 348 44.38 11.59 -6.23
C LYS A 348 43.45 12.51 -5.42
N PRO A 349 43.10 13.73 -5.89
CA PRO A 349 42.15 14.58 -5.19
C PRO A 349 40.77 13.92 -5.01
N GLN A 350 40.22 13.31 -6.07
CA GLN A 350 38.94 12.61 -5.98
C GLN A 350 39.03 11.36 -5.11
N SER A 351 40.15 10.62 -5.20
CA SER A 351 40.39 9.46 -4.34
C SER A 351 40.27 9.84 -2.85
N ALA A 352 41.03 10.86 -2.43
CA ALA A 352 41.04 11.34 -1.05
C ALA A 352 39.67 11.89 -0.60
N TYR A 353 38.91 12.52 -1.50
CA TYR A 353 37.57 13.01 -1.22
C TYR A 353 36.61 11.88 -0.83
N TYR A 354 36.51 10.83 -1.65
CA TYR A 354 35.60 9.72 -1.38
C TYR A 354 36.03 8.89 -0.16
N GLU A 355 37.33 8.71 0.05
CA GLU A 355 37.85 8.01 1.25
C GLU A 355 37.52 8.76 2.53
N LYS A 356 37.71 10.09 2.54
CA LYS A 356 37.35 10.94 3.68
C LYS A 356 35.85 10.90 3.95
N MET A 357 35.03 11.02 2.90
CA MET A 357 33.57 10.98 3.02
C MET A 357 33.07 9.65 3.58
N ALA A 358 33.57 8.51 3.08
CA ALA A 358 33.24 7.17 3.57
C ALA A 358 33.57 7.02 5.05
N THR A 359 34.77 7.47 5.45
CA THR A 359 35.26 7.38 6.82
C THR A 359 34.44 8.24 7.78
N GLU A 360 34.03 9.44 7.35
CA GLU A 360 33.22 10.33 8.17
C GLU A 360 31.81 9.75 8.41
N ILE A 361 31.20 9.15 7.39
CA ILE A 361 29.90 8.48 7.51
C ILE A 361 30.00 7.29 8.47
N LEU A 362 31.01 6.43 8.31
CA LEU A 362 31.21 5.29 9.22
C LEU A 362 31.40 5.74 10.67
N ARG A 363 32.18 6.81 10.90
CA ARG A 363 32.36 7.37 12.25
C ARG A 363 31.02 7.80 12.85
N ARG A 364 30.21 8.57 12.10
CA ARG A 364 28.88 9.02 12.57
C ARG A 364 27.93 7.86 12.87
N LEU A 365 27.97 6.79 12.07
CA LEU A 365 27.14 5.60 12.29
C LEU A 365 27.57 4.83 13.54
N TRP A 366 28.89 4.73 13.78
CA TRP A 366 29.45 4.10 14.97
C TRP A 366 29.12 4.88 16.24
N ASP A 367 29.26 6.21 16.22
CA ASP A 367 28.93 7.09 17.33
C ASP A 367 27.44 6.96 17.72
N LYS A 368 26.54 6.94 16.72
CA LYS A 368 25.11 6.70 16.95
C LYS A 368 24.79 5.33 17.53
N LYS A 369 25.49 4.28 17.09
CA LYS A 369 25.33 2.93 17.63
C LYS A 369 25.75 2.87 19.09
N ILE A 370 26.89 3.47 19.43
CA ILE A 370 27.38 3.57 20.81
C ILE A 370 26.38 4.37 21.67
N GLU A 371 25.89 5.52 21.21
CA GLU A 371 24.88 6.30 21.94
C GLU A 371 23.60 5.49 22.20
N TYR A 372 23.16 4.71 21.21
CA TYR A 372 22.00 3.84 21.35
C TYR A 372 22.25 2.72 22.39
N GLU A 373 23.38 2.02 22.31
CA GLU A 373 23.75 0.97 23.25
C GLU A 373 23.92 1.50 24.68
N ILE A 374 24.52 2.68 24.85
CA ILE A 374 24.61 3.39 26.14
C ILE A 374 23.21 3.70 26.69
N ARG A 375 22.31 4.28 25.88
CA ARG A 375 20.92 4.57 26.31
C ARG A 375 20.16 3.31 26.71
N MET A 376 20.37 2.20 26.00
CA MET A 376 19.74 0.92 26.33
C MET A 376 20.32 0.30 27.62
N HIS A 377 21.64 0.43 27.83
CA HIS A 377 22.29 -0.04 29.05
C HIS A 377 21.84 0.71 30.31
N TYR A 378 21.67 2.04 30.22
CA TYR A 378 21.16 2.84 31.34
C TYR A 378 19.64 2.71 31.57
N LYS A 379 18.85 2.33 30.55
CA LYS A 379 17.43 1.98 30.73
C LYS A 379 17.19 0.58 31.32
N ALA A 380 18.17 -0.31 31.23
CA ALA A 380 18.07 -1.67 31.78
C ALA A 380 18.55 -1.77 33.24
N ASN A 381 19.34 -0.80 33.70
CA ASN A 381 19.99 -0.79 35.02
C ASN A 381 19.55 0.36 35.95
N GLY A 382 18.48 1.09 35.59
CA GLY A 382 17.81 2.08 36.42
C GLY A 382 16.31 1.94 36.27
#